data_AF-X1A2C9-F1
#
_entry.id   AF-X1A2C9-F1
#
_cell.length_a   1.000
_cell.length_b   1.000
_cell.length_c   1.000
_cell.angle_alpha   90.00
_cell.angle_beta   90.00
_cell.angle_gamma   90.00
#
_symmetry.space_group_name_H-M   'P 1'
#
loop_
_entity.id
_entity.type
_entity.pdbx_description
1 polymer ?
#
loop_
_entity_poly.entity_id
_entity_poly.type
_entity_poly.pdbx_seq_one_letter_code
_entity_poly.pdbx_strand_id
1 'polypeptide(L)' 'MVKRYAKKAGIDKDITPHTLRHTFATSFIRQGQNVMRLKKILGHSDISTTQIYVTLANKDIEEAMNGFKEFEV' A
#
# COMPACT_ATOMS: atom_id res chain seq x y z
N MET A 1 -2.15 20.76 6.88
CA MET A 1 -0.82 20.74 6.22
C MET A 1 -0.82 19.94 4.92
N VAL A 2 -1.17 18.65 4.93
CA VAL A 2 -1.19 17.78 3.73
C VAL A 2 -2.02 18.38 2.57
N LYS A 3 -3.27 18.79 2.84
CA LYS A 3 -4.14 19.45 1.84
C LYS A 3 -3.51 20.69 1.18
N ARG A 4 -2.72 21.47 1.93
CA ARG A 4 -2.00 22.64 1.40
C ARG A 4 -0.97 22.24 0.35
N TYR A 5 -0.21 21.18 0.62
CA TYR A 5 0.80 20.68 -0.30
C TYR A 5 0.18 19.93 -1.49
N ALA A 6 -0.91 19.19 -1.27
CA ALA A 6 -1.68 18.57 -2.35
C ALA A 6 -2.16 19.61 -3.38
N LYS A 7 -2.77 20.72 -2.90
CA LYS A 7 -3.18 21.84 -3.77
C LYS A 7 -2.01 22.46 -4.54
N LYS A 8 -0.85 22.66 -3.88
CA LYS A 8 0.36 23.18 -4.54
C LYS A 8 0.93 22.23 -5.59
N ALA A 9 0.76 20.92 -5.39
CA ALA A 9 1.22 19.87 -6.31
C ALA A 9 0.22 19.59 -7.45
N GLY A 10 -0.92 20.30 -7.51
CA GLY A 10 -1.96 20.05 -8.52
C GLY A 10 -2.71 18.74 -8.32
N ILE A 11 -2.70 18.16 -7.11
CA ILE A 11 -3.42 16.93 -6.82
C ILE A 11 -4.84 17.25 -6.37
N ASP A 12 -5.81 16.87 -7.20
CA ASP A 12 -7.24 17.11 -6.96
C ASP A 12 -7.94 15.99 -6.16
N LYS A 13 -7.20 14.93 -5.81
CA LYS A 13 -7.69 13.85 -4.95
C LYS A 13 -7.68 14.28 -3.48
N ASP A 14 -8.65 13.81 -2.69
CA ASP A 14 -8.61 14.02 -1.24
C ASP A 14 -7.49 13.17 -0.61
N ILE A 15 -6.41 13.84 -0.22
CA ILE A 15 -5.26 13.21 0.43
C ILE A 15 -5.23 13.60 1.89
N THR A 16 -5.19 12.56 2.74
CA THR A 16 -5.03 12.68 4.18
C THR A 16 -3.69 12.08 4.62
N PRO A 17 -3.21 12.34 5.86
CA PRO A 17 -2.07 11.62 6.42
C PRO A 17 -2.24 10.10 6.37
N HIS A 18 -3.46 9.60 6.57
CA HIS A 18 -3.75 8.17 6.47
C HIS A 18 -3.57 7.65 5.05
N THR A 19 -3.99 8.40 4.02
CA THR A 19 -3.74 8.04 2.62
C THR A 19 -2.24 7.82 2.35
N LEU A 20 -1.39 8.72 2.83
CA LEU A 20 0.07 8.60 2.67
C LEU A 20 0.64 7.38 3.41
N ARG A 21 0.16 7.12 4.64
CA ARG A 21 0.53 5.91 5.41
C ARG A 21 0.17 4.64 4.63
N HIS A 22 -1.04 4.58 4.09
CA HIS A 22 -1.49 3.43 3.32
C HIS A 22 -0.65 3.26 2.04
N THR A 23 -0.40 4.33 1.29
CA THR A 23 0.44 4.28 0.09
C THR A 23 1.85 3.76 0.39
N PHE A 24 2.49 4.25 1.45
CA PHE A 24 3.80 3.78 1.88
C PHE A 24 3.77 2.29 2.24
N ALA A 25 2.83 1.89 3.09
CA ALA A 25 2.74 0.52 3.59
C ALA A 25 2.44 -0.51 2.49
N THR A 26 1.50 -0.21 1.58
CA THR A 26 1.19 -1.05 0.43
C THR A 26 2.39 -1.18 -0.50
N SER A 27 3.06 -0.07 -0.85
CA SER A 27 4.25 -0.11 -1.71
C SER A 27 5.40 -0.91 -1.09
N PHE A 28 5.61 -0.76 0.21
CA PHE A 28 6.62 -1.51 0.95
C PHE A 28 6.39 -3.03 0.83
N ILE A 29 5.16 -3.51 1.05
CA ILE A 29 4.85 -4.94 0.93
C ILE A 29 4.90 -5.42 -0.53
N ARG A 30 4.43 -4.62 -1.49
CA ARG A 30 4.52 -4.95 -2.93
C ARG A 30 5.96 -5.16 -3.41
N GLN A 31 6.93 -4.52 -2.77
CA GLN A 31 8.37 -4.73 -3.03
C GLN A 31 8.93 -6.00 -2.35
N GLY A 32 8.06 -6.91 -1.88
CA GLY A 32 8.43 -8.15 -1.20
C GLY A 32 9.06 -7.94 0.18
N GLN A 33 8.92 -6.75 0.78
CA GLN A 33 9.54 -6.46 2.06
C GLN A 33 8.79 -7.11 3.23
N ASN A 34 9.51 -7.37 4.31
CA ASN A 34 9.01 -8.10 5.46
C ASN A 34 7.96 -7.29 6.27
N VAL A 35 6.78 -7.87 6.50
CA VAL A 35 5.67 -7.24 7.25
C VAL A 35 6.03 -6.90 8.71
N MET A 36 6.90 -7.66 9.37
CA MET A 36 7.38 -7.35 10.72
C MET A 36 8.26 -6.09 10.73
N ARG A 37 9.02 -5.86 9.66
CA ARG A 37 9.78 -4.61 9.49
C ARG A 37 8.83 -3.43 9.31
N LEU A 38 7.79 -3.60 8.51
CA LEU A 38 6.76 -2.58 8.34
C LEU A 38 6.05 -2.25 9.66
N LYS A 39 5.66 -3.26 10.46
CA LYS A 39 5.07 -3.07 11.79
C LYS A 39 5.93 -2.16 12.67
N LYS A 40 7.25 -2.42 12.72
CA LYS A 40 8.22 -1.62 13.49
C LYS A 40 8.32 -0.20 12.97
N ILE A 41 8.42 -0.01 11.64
CA ILE A 41 8.48 1.32 11.01
C ILE A 41 7.22 2.14 11.32
N LEU A 42 6.05 1.49 11.27
CA LEU A 42 4.76 2.11 11.51
C LEU A 42 4.44 2.32 12.99
N GLY A 43 5.23 1.75 13.91
CA GLY A 43 5.00 1.81 15.34
C GLY A 43 3.74 1.08 15.79
N HIS A 44 3.29 0.07 15.05
CA HIS A 44 2.11 -0.71 15.41
C HIS A 44 2.43 -1.65 16.58
N SER A 45 1.62 -1.62 17.64
CA SER A 45 1.72 -2.55 18.77
C SER A 45 1.29 -3.96 18.37
N ASP A 46 0.21 -4.06 17.58
CA ASP A 46 -0.35 -5.31 17.06
C ASP A 46 -0.06 -5.47 15.55
N ILE A 47 0.37 -6.66 15.16
CA ILE A 47 0.61 -7.04 13.76
C ILE A 47 -0.68 -7.06 12.93
N SER A 48 -1.84 -7.33 13.55
CA SER A 48 -3.14 -7.38 12.88
C SER A 48 -3.43 -6.11 12.07
N THR A 49 -3.07 -4.94 12.61
CA THR A 49 -3.22 -3.62 11.96
C THR A 49 -2.33 -3.44 10.73
N THR A 50 -1.26 -4.23 10.61
CA THR A 50 -0.33 -4.23 9.46
C THR A 50 -0.72 -5.29 8.43
N GLN A 51 -1.41 -6.36 8.86
CA GLN A 51 -1.77 -7.49 8.00
C GLN A 51 -2.67 -7.10 6.82
N ILE A 52 -3.48 -6.04 6.99
CA ILE A 52 -4.32 -5.49 5.92
C ILE A 52 -3.54 -5.16 4.64
N TYR A 53 -2.26 -4.78 4.76
CA TYR A 53 -1.41 -4.44 3.61
C TYR A 53 -0.91 -5.67 2.86
N VAL A 54 -0.78 -6.81 3.55
CA VAL A 54 -0.41 -8.09 2.92
C VAL A 54 -1.57 -8.61 2.09
N THR A 55 -2.79 -8.59 2.63
CA THR A 55 -3.97 -9.05 1.90
C THR A 55 -4.19 -8.22 0.63
N LEU A 56 -3.95 -6.91 0.68
CA LEU A 56 -4.05 -6.05 -0.49
C LEU A 56 -3.01 -6.41 -1.56
N ALA A 57 -1.74 -6.57 -1.18
CA ALA A 57 -0.68 -6.94 -2.12
C ALA A 57 -0.91 -8.32 -2.77
N ASN A 58 -1.46 -9.28 -2.03
CA ASN A 58 -1.77 -10.61 -2.56
C ASN A 58 -2.83 -10.54 -3.66
N LYS A 59 -3.84 -9.67 -3.53
CA LYS A 59 -4.86 -9.46 -4.58
C LYS A 59 -4.24 -8.93 -5.86
N ASP A 60 -3.31 -7.97 -5.74
CA ASP A 60 -2.62 -7.42 -6.91
C ASP A 60 -1.82 -8.50 -7.67
N ILE A 61 -1.18 -9.42 -6.93
CA ILE A 61 -0.45 -10.55 -7.51
C ILE A 61 -1.41 -11.52 -8.20
N GLU A 62 -2.53 -11.85 -7.56
CA GLU A 62 -3.55 -12.74 -8.14
C GLU A 62 -4.12 -12.16 -9.44
N GLU A 63 -4.45 -10.86 -9.46
CA GLU A 63 -4.89 -10.16 -10.67
C GLU A 63 -3.84 -10.18 -11.77
N ALA A 64 -2.57 -9.91 -11.43
CA ALA A 64 -1.47 -9.96 -12.39
C ALA A 64 -1.29 -11.38 -12.97
N MET A 65 -1.32 -12.42 -12.13
CA MET A 65 -1.23 -13.82 -12.55
C MET A 65 -2.37 -14.25 -13.46
N ASN A 66 -3.59 -13.77 -13.19
CA ASN A 66 -4.75 -14.04 -14.05
C ASN A 66 -4.58 -13.40 -15.43
N GLY A 67 -4.06 -12.17 -15.49
CA GLY A 67 -3.72 -11.53 -16.77
C GLY A 67 -2.71 -12.34 -17.59
N PHE A 68 -1.67 -12.91 -16.97
CA PHE A 68 -0.71 -13.77 -17.67
C PHE A 68 -1.34 -15.01 -18.30
N LYS A 69 -2.33 -15.63 -17.63
CA LYS A 69 -3.04 -16.80 -18.16
C LYS A 69 -3.86 -16.49 -19.42
N GLU A 70 -4.32 -15.26 -19.58
CA GLU A 70 -5.05 -14.83 -20.79
C GLU A 70 -4.14 -14.65 -22.01
N PHE A 71 -2.83 -14.50 -21.83
CA PHE A 71 -1.85 -14.39 -22.92
C PHE A 71 -1.29 -15.75 -23.39
N GLU A 72 -1.50 -16.83 -22.63
CA GLU A 72 -1.04 -18.19 -22.98
C GLU A 72 -2.11 -19.03 -23.73
N VAL A 73 -3.27 -18.45 -24.04
CA VAL A 73 -4.37 -19.05 -24.83
C VAL A 73 -4.43 -18.41 -26.22
#